data_AF-A0A2Y9R5G4-F1
#
_entry.id   AF-A0A2Y9R5G4-F1
#
_cell.length_a   1.000
_cell.length_b   1.000
_cell.length_c   1.000
_cell.angle_alpha   90.00
_cell.angle_beta   90.00
_cell.angle_gamma   90.00
#
_symmetry.space_group_name_H-M   'P 1'
#
loop_
_entity.id
_entity.type
_entity.pdbx_description
1 polymer ?
#
loop_
_entity_poly.entity_id
_entity_poly.type
_entity_poly.pdbx_seq_one_letter_code
_entity_poly.pdbx_strand_id
1 'polypeptide(L)'
;MSTLFCLISGVATIYVRYKQVHALNPEENRIIRLNKAGLVLGLLSCLGLSIVANFQKTTLFLAHVSGAVLTFGLGSLYMFVQTILSYQMQPRIHGKQVFWIRLLMVIWCAVSAFSMLTCSSLLYNGSFGTDIVQKLHWNPEDKGYVLHMITTAAEWSMSFSFVCFFLTYIRDFQKISLRVEANLQGLTLYDTAPCPVNNERTRLLSRDL
;
A
#
# COMPACT_ATOMS: atom_id res chain seq x y z
N MET A 1 7.54 -17.01 5.79
CA MET A 1 6.95 -16.20 6.88
C MET A 1 7.05 -14.69 6.63
N SER A 2 8.19 -14.17 6.20
CA SER A 2 8.42 -12.71 6.03
C SER A 2 7.51 -12.03 4.99
N THR A 3 7.27 -12.67 3.84
CA THR A 3 6.40 -12.11 2.77
C THR A 3 4.95 -11.93 3.22
N LEU A 4 4.40 -12.93 3.92
CA LEU A 4 3.02 -12.90 4.39
C LEU A 4 2.79 -11.74 5.37
N PHE A 5 3.75 -11.52 6.28
CA PHE A 5 3.69 -10.41 7.22
C PHE A 5 3.68 -9.04 6.52
N CYS A 6 4.53 -8.88 5.49
CA CYS A 6 4.56 -7.66 4.68
C CYS A 6 3.24 -7.43 3.94
N LEU A 7 2.67 -8.48 3.35
CA LEU A 7 1.38 -8.42 2.66
C LEU A 7 0.24 -8.00 3.60
N ILE A 8 0.14 -8.66 4.76
CA ILE A 8 -0.89 -8.34 5.76
C ILE A 8 -0.74 -6.90 6.23
N SER A 9 0.48 -6.46 6.53
CA SER A 9 0.76 -5.09 6.99
C SER A 9 0.44 -4.04 5.92
N GLY A 10 0.75 -4.33 4.65
CA GLY A 10 0.42 -3.47 3.51
C GLY A 10 -1.08 -3.34 3.30
N VAL A 11 -1.79 -4.47 3.23
CA VAL A 11 -3.26 -4.50 3.07
C VAL A 11 -3.95 -3.79 4.24
N ALA A 12 -3.53 -4.06 5.48
CA ALA A 12 -4.07 -3.41 6.66
C ALA A 12 -3.87 -1.90 6.60
N THR A 13 -2.68 -1.44 6.25
CA THR A 13 -2.36 -0.01 6.13
C THR A 13 -3.21 0.68 5.06
N ILE A 14 -3.34 0.07 3.88
CA ILE A 14 -4.18 0.58 2.78
C ILE A 14 -5.64 0.66 3.22
N TYR A 15 -6.15 -0.38 3.90
CA TYR A 15 -7.53 -0.43 4.35
C TYR A 15 -7.82 0.60 5.46
N VAL A 16 -6.95 0.72 6.46
CA VAL A 16 -7.06 1.74 7.51
C VAL A 16 -7.04 3.13 6.89
N ARG A 17 -6.15 3.39 5.91
CA ARG A 17 -6.12 4.66 5.18
C ARG A 17 -7.41 4.92 4.44
N TYR A 18 -7.95 3.92 3.74
CA TYR A 18 -9.23 4.04 3.06
C TYR A 18 -10.36 4.42 4.03
N LYS A 19 -10.48 3.72 5.17
CA LYS A 19 -11.50 4.01 6.18
C LYS A 19 -11.31 5.39 6.79
N GLN A 20 -10.08 5.81 7.06
CA GLN A 20 -9.76 7.16 7.54
C GLN A 20 -10.29 8.23 6.58
N VAL A 21 -9.92 8.16 5.29
CA VAL A 21 -10.29 9.17 4.31
C VAL A 21 -11.81 9.23 4.14
N HIS A 22 -12.47 8.06 4.14
CA HIS A 22 -13.93 7.97 4.02
C HIS A 22 -14.66 8.56 5.24
N ALA A 23 -14.20 8.27 6.45
CA ALA A 23 -14.80 8.80 7.68
C ALA A 23 -14.67 10.32 7.80
N LEU A 24 -13.58 10.89 7.29
CA LEU A 24 -13.32 12.33 7.38
C LEU A 24 -13.97 13.14 6.25
N ASN A 25 -14.40 12.50 5.15
CA ASN A 25 -14.99 13.18 3.99
C ASN A 25 -16.20 12.39 3.43
N PRO A 26 -17.26 12.19 4.23
CA PRO A 26 -18.39 11.35 3.82
C PRO A 26 -19.24 11.93 2.69
N GLU A 27 -19.25 13.25 2.52
CA GLU A 27 -20.12 13.95 1.56
C GLU A 27 -19.40 14.28 0.23
N GLU A 28 -18.08 14.17 0.18
CA GLU A 28 -17.32 14.70 -0.96
C GLU A 28 -17.07 13.63 -2.04
N ASN A 29 -17.96 13.62 -3.03
CA ASN A 29 -18.02 12.61 -4.09
C ASN A 29 -16.68 12.37 -4.81
N ARG A 30 -15.91 13.43 -5.07
CA ARG A 30 -14.60 13.31 -5.75
C ARG A 30 -13.59 12.57 -4.88
N ILE A 31 -13.50 12.92 -3.58
CA ILE A 31 -12.62 12.28 -2.61
C ILE A 31 -13.00 10.80 -2.46
N ILE A 32 -14.30 10.49 -2.38
CA ILE A 32 -14.79 9.12 -2.25
C ILE A 32 -14.38 8.26 -3.45
N ARG A 33 -14.54 8.77 -4.67
CA ARG A 33 -14.14 8.05 -5.90
C ARG A 33 -12.63 7.80 -5.94
N LEU A 34 -11.83 8.84 -5.66
CA LEU A 34 -10.37 8.71 -5.61
C LEU A 34 -9.92 7.74 -4.50
N ASN A 35 -10.58 7.76 -3.34
CA ASN A 35 -10.26 6.87 -2.24
C ASN A 35 -10.57 5.40 -2.58
N LYS A 36 -11.70 5.12 -3.24
CA LYS A 36 -12.03 3.77 -3.75
C LYS A 36 -11.05 3.31 -4.83
N ALA A 37 -10.71 4.18 -5.77
CA ALA A 37 -9.69 3.89 -6.79
C ALA A 37 -8.33 3.57 -6.13
N GLY A 38 -7.93 4.37 -5.15
CA GLY A 38 -6.73 4.13 -4.34
C GLY A 38 -6.77 2.78 -3.63
N LEU A 39 -7.89 2.41 -2.99
CA LEU A 39 -8.04 1.09 -2.36
C LEU A 39 -7.79 -0.05 -3.37
N VAL A 40 -8.42 0.01 -4.55
CA VAL A 40 -8.24 -1.02 -5.58
C VAL A 40 -6.79 -1.08 -6.07
N LEU A 41 -6.18 0.07 -6.38
CA LEU A 41 -4.79 0.14 -6.83
C LEU A 41 -3.82 -0.43 -5.78
N GLY A 42 -4.03 -0.10 -4.51
CA GLY A 42 -3.22 -0.61 -3.40
C GLY A 42 -3.35 -2.12 -3.23
N LEU A 43 -4.57 -2.67 -3.28
CA LEU A 43 -4.80 -4.11 -3.16
C LEU A 43 -4.17 -4.89 -4.34
N LEU A 44 -4.29 -4.36 -5.57
CA LEU A 44 -3.65 -4.96 -6.74
C LEU A 44 -2.11 -4.86 -6.67
N SER A 45 -1.57 -3.80 -6.09
CA SER A 45 -0.13 -3.68 -5.81
C SER A 45 0.34 -4.73 -4.80
N CYS A 46 -0.42 -4.97 -3.72
CA CYS A 46 -0.14 -6.06 -2.78
C CYS A 46 -0.22 -7.45 -3.43
N LEU A 47 -1.18 -7.67 -4.34
CA LEU A 47 -1.22 -8.89 -5.15
C LEU A 47 0.06 -9.04 -5.98
N GLY A 48 0.51 -7.96 -6.62
CA GLY A 48 1.78 -7.92 -7.32
C GLY A 48 2.95 -8.34 -6.44
N LEU A 49 3.02 -7.82 -5.21
CA LEU A 49 4.10 -8.13 -4.27
C LEU A 49 4.12 -9.62 -3.93
N SER A 50 2.94 -10.23 -3.77
CA SER A 50 2.80 -11.67 -3.57
C SER A 50 3.35 -12.44 -4.78
N ILE A 51 3.03 -12.02 -6.00
CA ILE A 51 3.52 -12.67 -7.23
C ILE A 51 5.04 -12.57 -7.32
N VAL A 52 5.63 -11.38 -7.17
CA VAL A 52 7.09 -11.17 -7.23
C VAL A 52 7.83 -12.05 -6.21
N ALA A 53 7.28 -12.16 -4.99
CA ALA A 53 7.91 -12.89 -3.91
C ALA A 53 7.80 -14.41 -4.03
N ASN A 54 6.78 -14.93 -4.72
CA ASN A 54 6.57 -16.37 -4.89
C ASN A 54 7.10 -16.89 -6.24
N PHE A 55 7.09 -16.06 -7.29
CA PHE A 55 7.58 -16.41 -8.61
C PHE A 55 8.88 -15.69 -8.90
N GLN A 56 9.99 -16.41 -8.71
CA GLN A 56 11.32 -15.89 -8.96
C GLN A 56 11.57 -15.67 -10.46
N LYS A 57 12.41 -14.69 -10.76
CA LYS A 57 12.82 -14.33 -12.12
C LYS A 57 13.38 -15.53 -12.93
N THR A 58 14.05 -16.47 -12.27
CA THR A 58 14.70 -17.63 -12.88
C THR A 58 13.74 -18.79 -13.17
N THR A 59 12.61 -18.89 -12.46
CA THR A 59 11.67 -20.01 -12.61
C THR A 59 10.54 -19.66 -13.57
N LEU A 60 9.90 -18.49 -13.38
CA LEU A 60 8.78 -18.04 -14.19
C LEU A 60 8.90 -16.53 -14.45
N PHE A 61 9.75 -16.17 -15.41
CA PHE A 61 10.05 -14.77 -15.77
C PHE A 61 8.81 -13.93 -16.04
N LEU A 62 7.86 -14.44 -16.84
CA LEU A 62 6.63 -13.72 -17.17
C LEU A 62 5.78 -13.41 -15.94
N ALA A 63 5.65 -14.39 -15.02
CA ALA A 63 4.94 -14.19 -13.76
C ALA A 63 5.65 -13.13 -12.91
N HIS A 64 6.96 -13.24 -12.76
CA HIS A 64 7.76 -12.27 -12.02
C HIS A 64 7.61 -10.84 -12.56
N VAL A 65 7.75 -10.64 -13.88
CA VAL A 65 7.59 -9.33 -14.52
C VAL A 65 6.16 -8.79 -14.36
N SER A 66 5.14 -9.65 -14.52
CA SER A 66 3.75 -9.25 -14.29
C SER A 66 3.52 -8.78 -12.84
N GLY A 67 4.11 -9.50 -11.87
CA GLY A 67 4.10 -9.12 -10.47
C GLY A 67 4.82 -7.79 -10.23
N ALA A 68 5.96 -7.55 -10.88
CA ALA A 68 6.72 -6.31 -10.74
C ALA A 68 5.94 -5.12 -11.30
N VAL A 69 5.28 -5.26 -12.45
CA VAL A 69 4.40 -4.23 -13.03
C VAL A 69 3.22 -3.93 -12.11
N LEU A 70 2.58 -4.96 -11.54
CA LEU A 70 1.49 -4.76 -10.57
C LEU A 70 2.00 -4.06 -9.31
N THR A 71 3.12 -4.51 -8.74
CA THR A 71 3.69 -3.97 -7.49
C THR A 71 4.09 -2.52 -7.67
N PHE A 72 5.02 -2.27 -8.59
CA PHE A 72 5.65 -0.96 -8.76
C PHE A 72 4.79 -0.01 -9.58
N GLY A 73 4.14 -0.48 -10.65
CA GLY A 73 3.29 0.33 -11.51
C GLY A 73 2.02 0.78 -10.79
N LEU A 74 1.17 -0.17 -10.37
CA LEU A 74 -0.07 0.18 -9.66
C LEU A 74 0.21 0.77 -8.29
N GLY A 75 1.29 0.36 -7.64
CA GLY A 75 1.75 0.99 -6.40
C GLY A 75 2.13 2.47 -6.58
N SER A 76 2.81 2.82 -7.66
CA SER A 76 3.17 4.23 -7.93
C SER A 76 1.92 5.07 -8.19
N LEU A 77 0.94 4.50 -8.92
CA LEU A 77 -0.36 5.13 -9.11
C LEU A 77 -1.12 5.30 -7.78
N TYR A 78 -1.04 4.30 -6.88
CA TYR A 78 -1.58 4.42 -5.52
C TYR A 78 -0.95 5.59 -4.77
N MET A 79 0.39 5.72 -4.75
CA MET A 79 1.08 6.83 -4.09
C MET A 79 0.66 8.19 -4.68
N PHE A 80 0.51 8.28 -6.00
CA PHE A 80 0.04 9.48 -6.68
C PHE A 80 -1.38 9.86 -6.27
N VAL A 81 -2.33 8.91 -6.32
CA VAL A 81 -3.72 9.11 -5.88
C VAL A 81 -3.78 9.55 -4.40
N GLN A 82 -3.01 8.90 -3.54
CA GLN A 82 -2.94 9.26 -2.11
C GLN A 82 -2.33 10.63 -1.87
N THR A 83 -1.42 11.09 -2.74
CA THR A 83 -0.87 12.44 -2.70
C THR A 83 -1.91 13.48 -3.12
N ILE A 84 -2.71 13.20 -4.16
CA ILE A 84 -3.85 14.05 -4.55
C ILE A 84 -4.89 14.13 -3.43
N LEU A 85 -5.24 13.00 -2.81
CA LEU A 85 -6.14 12.97 -1.65
C LEU A 85 -5.58 13.80 -0.49
N SER A 86 -4.26 13.70 -0.25
CA SER A 86 -3.59 14.48 0.80
C SER A 86 -3.71 15.98 0.56
N TYR A 87 -3.62 16.42 -0.70
CA TYR A 87 -3.83 17.81 -1.11
C TYR A 87 -5.29 18.25 -0.93
N GLN A 88 -6.25 17.44 -1.38
CA GLN A 88 -7.69 17.77 -1.28
C GLN A 88 -8.18 17.84 0.17
N MET A 89 -7.55 17.09 1.07
CA MET A 89 -7.87 17.09 2.50
C MET A 89 -7.16 18.23 3.28
N GLN A 90 -6.41 19.12 2.60
CA GLN A 90 -5.86 20.34 3.21
C GLN A 90 -6.92 21.45 3.30
N PRO A 91 -6.81 22.38 4.26
CA PRO A 91 -5.91 22.38 5.43
C PRO A 91 -6.55 21.72 6.66
N ARG A 92 -7.81 21.28 6.57
CA ARG A 92 -8.62 20.84 7.73
C ARG A 92 -8.10 19.56 8.39
N ILE A 93 -7.46 18.67 7.63
CA ILE A 93 -7.05 17.34 8.12
C ILE A 93 -5.53 17.15 8.08
N HIS A 94 -4.88 17.49 6.95
CA HIS A 94 -3.42 17.39 6.81
C HIS A 94 -2.77 18.77 6.74
N GLY A 95 -1.61 18.89 7.40
CA GLY A 95 -0.75 20.07 7.25
C GLY A 95 -0.11 20.15 5.86
N LYS A 96 0.29 21.37 5.45
CA LYS A 96 0.95 21.62 4.16
C LYS A 96 2.21 20.78 3.94
N GLN A 97 2.98 20.54 5.02
CA GLN A 97 4.23 19.77 4.99
C GLN A 97 4.02 18.31 4.58
N VAL A 98 2.94 17.65 5.02
CA VAL A 98 2.69 16.22 4.72
C VAL A 98 2.48 16.01 3.22
N PHE A 99 1.76 16.92 2.56
CA PHE A 99 1.59 16.89 1.11
C PHE A 99 2.92 17.02 0.38
N TRP A 100 3.75 18.00 0.74
CA TRP A 100 5.05 18.20 0.09
C TRP A 100 5.97 16.99 0.27
N ILE A 101 6.01 16.38 1.46
CA ILE A 101 6.77 15.16 1.70
C ILE A 101 6.26 14.02 0.79
N ARG A 102 4.94 13.81 0.72
CA ARG A 102 4.33 12.80 -0.15
C ARG A 102 4.63 13.04 -1.63
N LEU A 103 4.55 14.29 -2.08
CA LEU A 103 4.88 14.68 -3.44
C LEU A 103 6.34 14.41 -3.77
N LEU A 104 7.26 14.74 -2.87
CA LEU A 104 8.69 14.44 -3.03
C LEU A 104 8.93 12.93 -3.16
N MET A 105 8.26 12.10 -2.35
CA MET A 105 8.35 10.64 -2.47
C MET A 105 7.81 10.12 -3.81
N VAL A 106 6.71 10.70 -4.33
CA VAL A 106 6.19 10.34 -5.65
C VAL A 106 7.16 10.72 -6.76
N ILE A 107 7.77 11.91 -6.70
CA ILE A 107 8.78 12.34 -7.67
C ILE A 107 10.01 11.42 -7.62
N TRP A 108 10.49 11.08 -6.42
CA TRP A 108 11.59 10.14 -6.21
C TRP A 108 11.28 8.77 -6.82
N CYS A 109 10.08 8.25 -6.57
CA CYS A 109 9.60 6.98 -7.13
C CYS A 109 9.58 7.04 -8.66
N ALA A 110 9.04 8.12 -9.24
CA ALA A 110 8.96 8.31 -10.69
C ALA A 110 10.35 8.39 -11.35
N VAL A 111 11.30 9.12 -10.76
CA VAL A 111 12.69 9.20 -11.26
C VAL A 111 13.35 7.82 -11.20
N SER A 112 13.16 7.08 -10.11
CA SER A 112 13.69 5.71 -9.98
C SER A 112 13.07 4.78 -11.02
N ALA A 113 11.75 4.85 -11.24
CA ALA A 113 11.06 4.07 -12.27
C ALA A 113 11.54 4.40 -13.68
N PHE A 114 11.71 5.69 -14.00
CA PHE A 114 12.23 6.11 -15.29
C PHE A 114 13.66 5.61 -15.52
N SER A 115 14.54 5.72 -14.52
CA SER A 115 15.90 5.18 -14.57
C SER A 115 15.91 3.67 -14.82
N MET A 116 15.08 2.92 -14.08
CA MET A 116 14.95 1.47 -14.23
C MET A 116 14.47 1.08 -15.63
N LEU A 117 13.41 1.73 -16.13
CA LEU A 117 12.83 1.44 -17.46
C LEU A 117 13.81 1.76 -18.59
N THR A 118 14.49 2.90 -18.52
CA THR A 118 15.47 3.30 -19.54
C THR A 118 16.68 2.38 -19.56
N CYS A 119 17.29 2.11 -18.40
CA CYS A 119 18.45 1.21 -18.31
C CYS A 119 18.10 -0.23 -18.68
N SER A 120 16.93 -0.73 -18.26
CA SER A 120 16.44 -2.05 -18.67
C SER A 120 16.22 -2.14 -20.18
N SER A 121 15.60 -1.12 -20.78
CA SER A 121 15.37 -1.10 -22.23
C SER A 121 16.68 -1.09 -23.01
N LEU A 122 17.67 -0.33 -22.56
CA LEU A 122 19.01 -0.33 -23.16
C LEU A 122 19.73 -1.68 -22.98
N LEU A 123 19.56 -2.32 -21.82
CA LEU A 123 20.15 -3.62 -21.54
C LEU A 123 19.55 -4.75 -22.39
N TYR A 124 18.22 -4.74 -22.57
CA TYR A 124 17.53 -5.78 -23.35
C TYR A 124 17.64 -5.58 -24.87
N ASN A 125 17.70 -4.34 -25.35
CA ASN A 125 17.90 -4.05 -26.77
C ASN A 125 19.38 -4.01 -27.17
N GLY A 126 20.29 -3.81 -26.22
CA GLY A 126 21.71 -3.91 -26.45
C GLY A 126 22.09 -5.36 -26.72
N SER A 127 22.80 -5.61 -27.81
CA SER A 127 23.28 -6.94 -28.22
C SER A 127 24.41 -7.43 -27.31
N PHE A 128 24.10 -7.63 -26.03
CA PHE A 128 25.03 -7.98 -24.96
C PHE A 128 25.03 -9.49 -24.65
N GLY A 129 24.13 -10.28 -25.26
CA GLY A 129 24.05 -11.74 -25.13
C GLY A 129 22.61 -12.25 -24.98
N THR A 130 22.35 -13.52 -25.32
CA THR A 130 20.99 -14.12 -25.31
C THR A 130 20.47 -14.42 -23.90
N ASP A 131 21.36 -14.62 -22.92
CA ASP A 131 20.98 -15.13 -21.59
C ASP A 131 20.92 -14.04 -20.49
N ILE A 132 21.04 -12.76 -20.87
CA ILE A 132 21.05 -11.62 -19.94
C ILE A 132 19.77 -11.54 -19.11
N VAL A 133 18.65 -11.93 -19.71
CA VAL A 133 17.34 -11.88 -19.07
C VAL A 133 17.28 -12.80 -17.86
N GLN A 134 17.97 -13.95 -17.87
CA GLN A 134 17.94 -14.93 -16.79
C GLN A 134 19.23 -14.98 -15.96
N LYS A 135 20.26 -14.21 -16.36
CA LYS A 135 21.53 -14.14 -15.65
C LYS A 135 21.37 -13.59 -14.24
N LEU A 136 21.69 -14.43 -13.26
CA LEU A 136 21.62 -14.10 -11.84
C LEU A 136 22.96 -13.59 -11.29
N HIS A 137 24.07 -14.20 -11.71
CA HIS A 137 25.41 -13.86 -11.26
C HIS A 137 26.07 -12.93 -12.27
N TRP A 138 26.39 -11.72 -11.84
CA TRP A 138 26.99 -10.66 -12.66
C TRP A 138 28.39 -10.36 -12.15
N ASN A 139 29.38 -10.42 -13.04
CA ASN A 139 30.75 -10.01 -12.78
C ASN A 139 31.00 -8.61 -13.36
N PRO A 140 31.92 -7.82 -12.77
CA PRO A 140 32.24 -6.49 -13.29
C PRO A 140 32.71 -6.47 -14.75
N GLU A 141 33.30 -7.57 -15.26
CA GLU A 141 33.72 -7.69 -16.66
C GLU A 141 32.56 -7.99 -17.64
N ASP A 142 31.37 -8.33 -17.13
CA ASP A 142 30.23 -8.67 -17.97
C ASP A 142 29.73 -7.45 -18.76
N LYS A 143 29.49 -7.65 -20.07
CA LYS A 143 28.86 -6.63 -20.91
C LYS A 143 27.47 -6.31 -20.37
N GLY A 144 27.18 -5.02 -20.16
CA GLY A 144 25.91 -4.57 -19.58
C GLY A 144 25.86 -4.58 -18.05
N TYR A 145 26.94 -4.96 -17.34
CA TYR A 145 27.01 -4.95 -15.87
C TYR A 145 26.57 -3.60 -15.26
N VAL A 146 27.07 -2.49 -15.80
CA VAL A 146 26.73 -1.14 -15.31
C VAL A 146 25.24 -0.85 -15.45
N LEU A 147 24.62 -1.20 -16.59
CA LEU A 147 23.18 -1.01 -16.81
C LEU A 147 22.35 -1.90 -15.86
N HIS A 148 22.80 -3.13 -15.62
CA HIS A 148 22.20 -4.01 -14.63
C HIS A 148 22.29 -3.40 -13.22
N MET A 149 23.44 -2.88 -12.83
CA MET A 149 23.62 -2.23 -11.51
C MET A 149 22.76 -1.00 -11.33
N ILE A 150 22.63 -0.14 -12.35
CA ILE A 150 21.73 1.01 -12.28
C ILE A 150 20.28 0.55 -12.15
N THR A 151 19.87 -0.47 -12.92
CA THR A 151 18.51 -1.04 -12.86
C THR A 151 18.21 -1.60 -11.47
N THR A 152 19.12 -2.39 -10.90
CA THR A 152 19.01 -2.95 -9.56
C THR A 152 18.95 -1.84 -8.51
N ALA A 153 19.86 -0.86 -8.55
CA ALA A 153 19.84 0.28 -7.64
C ALA A 153 18.52 1.08 -7.74
N ALA A 154 18.01 1.27 -8.95
CA ALA A 154 16.74 1.95 -9.19
C ALA A 154 15.52 1.16 -8.64
N GLU A 155 15.53 -0.17 -8.75
CA GLU A 155 14.50 -1.06 -8.16
C GLU A 155 14.47 -0.95 -6.62
N TRP A 156 15.64 -1.03 -5.97
CA TRP A 156 15.75 -0.86 -4.52
C TRP A 156 15.38 0.56 -4.08
N SER A 157 15.81 1.58 -4.82
CA SER A 157 15.45 2.98 -4.59
C SER A 157 13.93 3.19 -4.67
N MET A 158 13.28 2.57 -5.65
CA MET A 158 11.84 2.60 -5.77
C MET A 158 11.18 1.94 -4.56
N SER A 159 11.58 0.72 -4.22
CA SER A 159 11.09 -0.02 -3.04
C SER A 159 11.22 0.80 -1.74
N PHE A 160 12.34 1.51 -1.57
CA PHE A 160 12.56 2.40 -0.43
C PHE A 160 11.56 3.57 -0.41
N SER A 161 11.28 4.18 -1.56
CA SER A 161 10.29 5.27 -1.66
C SER A 161 8.88 4.82 -1.24
N PHE A 162 8.49 3.58 -1.55
CA PHE A 162 7.23 2.99 -1.08
C PHE A 162 7.20 2.88 0.44
N VAL A 163 8.24 2.30 1.04
CA VAL A 163 8.34 2.17 2.50
C VAL A 163 8.27 3.54 3.16
N CYS A 164 9.07 4.50 2.70
CA CYS A 164 9.05 5.87 3.22
C CYS A 164 7.68 6.54 3.07
N PHE A 165 7.00 6.33 1.94
CA PHE A 165 5.65 6.86 1.75
C PHE A 165 4.66 6.25 2.75
N PHE A 166 4.70 4.95 2.99
CA PHE A 166 3.87 4.29 4.01
C PHE A 166 4.18 4.81 5.42
N LEU A 167 5.44 5.08 5.75
CA LEU A 167 5.83 5.68 7.04
C LEU A 167 5.19 7.07 7.25
N THR A 168 4.89 7.81 6.18
CA THR A 168 4.15 9.09 6.32
C THR A 168 2.77 8.90 6.95
N TYR A 169 2.17 7.70 6.87
CA TYR A 169 0.88 7.42 7.49
C TYR A 169 0.94 7.23 9.00
N ILE A 170 2.11 6.96 9.59
CA ILE A 170 2.22 6.76 11.04
C ILE A 170 1.63 7.96 11.79
N ARG A 171 1.99 9.18 11.39
CA ARG A 171 1.47 10.41 12.00
C ARG A 171 -0.02 10.63 11.73
N ASP A 172 -0.53 10.15 10.59
CA ASP A 172 -1.94 10.24 10.26
C ASP A 172 -2.77 9.27 11.12
N PHE A 173 -2.25 8.07 11.39
CA PHE A 173 -2.93 7.04 12.15
C PHE A 173 -2.85 7.25 13.67
N GLN A 174 -1.79 7.88 14.17
CA GLN A 174 -1.69 8.28 15.58
C GLN A 174 -2.85 9.17 16.06
N LYS A 175 -3.54 9.84 15.14
CA LYS A 175 -4.70 10.70 15.44
C LYS A 175 -6.05 9.97 15.36
N ILE A 176 -6.06 8.68 15.06
CA ILE A 176 -7.27 7.87 14.89
C ILE A 176 -7.38 6.89 16.06
N SER A 177 -8.54 6.85 16.72
CA SER A 177 -8.90 5.80 17.66
C SER A 177 -9.87 4.83 16.98
N LEU A 178 -9.48 3.57 16.84
CA LEU A 178 -10.37 2.51 16.37
C LEU A 178 -11.03 1.86 17.59
N ARG A 179 -12.35 1.96 17.68
CA ARG A 179 -13.15 1.23 18.67
C ARG A 179 -13.89 0.10 17.95
N VAL A 180 -13.60 -1.14 18.34
CA VAL A 180 -14.36 -2.31 17.91
C VAL A 180 -15.45 -2.54 18.94
N GLU A 181 -16.71 -2.36 18.54
CA GLU A 181 -17.87 -2.63 19.39
C GLU A 181 -18.55 -3.89 18.85
N ALA A 182 -18.38 -5.00 19.57
CA ALA A 182 -19.07 -6.25 19.26
C ALA A 182 -20.45 -6.20 19.91
N ASN A 183 -21.49 -5.93 19.13
CA ASN A 183 -22.86 -6.00 19.62
C ASN A 183 -23.41 -7.41 19.40
N LEU A 184 -23.55 -8.17 20.49
CA LEU A 184 -24.15 -9.50 20.47
C LEU A 184 -25.67 -9.34 20.38
N GLN A 185 -26.24 -9.56 19.19
CA GLN A 185 -27.70 -9.44 18.95
C GLN A 185 -28.51 -10.66 19.45
N GLY A 186 -27.93 -11.53 20.26
CA GLY A 186 -28.60 -12.69 20.85
C GLY A 186 -27.63 -13.62 21.58
N LEU A 187 -28.14 -14.48 22.48
CA LEU A 187 -27.35 -15.54 23.12
C LEU A 187 -27.12 -16.76 22.18
N THR A 188 -27.94 -16.85 21.14
CA THR A 188 -28.05 -17.96 20.18
C THR A 188 -28.19 -17.38 18.77
N LEU A 189 -27.49 -17.95 17.78
CA LEU A 189 -27.50 -17.53 16.36
C LEU A 189 -28.89 -17.58 15.68
N TYR A 190 -29.92 -18.05 16.39
CA TYR A 190 -31.27 -18.32 15.89
C TYR A 190 -32.35 -17.43 16.49
N ASP A 191 -32.09 -16.71 17.58
CA ASP A 191 -33.09 -15.86 18.22
C ASP A 191 -32.95 -14.42 17.78
N THR A 192 -33.63 -14.07 16.68
CA THR A 192 -33.87 -12.68 16.28
C THR A 192 -35.19 -12.18 16.85
N ALA A 193 -35.39 -12.32 18.16
CA ALA A 193 -36.50 -11.65 18.84
C ALA A 193 -36.01 -10.30 19.40
N PRO A 194 -36.71 -9.17 19.16
CA PRO A 194 -36.35 -7.90 19.78
C PRO A 194 -36.55 -8.01 21.29
N CYS A 195 -35.47 -8.22 22.03
CA CYS A 195 -35.50 -8.17 23.48
C CYS A 195 -35.68 -6.71 23.91
N PRO A 196 -36.67 -6.37 24.77
CA PRO A 196 -36.81 -5.01 25.27
C PRO A 196 -35.54 -4.61 26.00
N VAL A 197 -35.02 -3.43 25.68
CA VAL A 197 -33.89 -2.82 26.39
C VAL A 197 -34.33 -2.57 27.83
N ASN A 198 -34.06 -3.53 28.72
CA ASN A 198 -34.15 -3.29 30.15
C ASN A 198 -32.98 -2.40 30.52
N ASN A 199 -33.31 -1.14 30.81
CA ASN A 199 -32.40 -0.13 31.29
C ASN A 199 -31.89 -0.58 32.68
N GLU A 200 -30.72 -1.20 32.76
CA GLU A 200 -30.05 -1.57 34.01
C GLU A 200 -29.50 -0.35 34.75
N ARG A 201 -30.40 0.60 35.05
CA ARG A 201 -30.17 1.66 36.03
C ARG A 201 -31.07 1.46 37.25
N THR A 202 -31.33 0.21 37.61
CA THR A 202 -32.06 -0.14 38.82
C THR A 202 -31.05 -0.45 39.91
N ARG A 203 -30.95 0.46 40.90
CA ARG A 203 -30.18 0.24 42.13
C ARG A 203 -30.77 -0.96 42.88
N LEU A 204 -30.10 -2.10 42.81
CA LEU A 204 -30.32 -3.21 43.72
C LEU A 204 -29.58 -2.90 45.02
N LEU A 205 -30.29 -2.37 46.01
CA LEU A 205 -30.02 -2.55 47.45
C LEU A 205 -31.16 -1.86 48.23
N SER A 206 -32.06 -2.67 48.79
CA SER A 206 -32.93 -2.24 49.89
C SER A 206 -32.04 -1.97 51.10
N ARG A 207 -32.18 -0.78 51.69
CA ARG A 207 -31.69 -0.49 53.04
C ARG A 207 -32.66 -1.17 53.99
N ASP A 208 -32.27 -2.30 54.54
CA ASP A 208 -32.97 -2.89 55.67
C ASP A 208 -32.54 -2.18 56.97
N LEU A 209 -33.54 -2.01 57.83
CA LEU A 209 -33.59 -1.24 59.07
C LEU A 209 -33.08 -2.09 60.24
#